data_AF-H2XZB0-F1
#
_entry.id   AF-H2XZB0-F1
#
_cell.length_a   1.000
_cell.length_b   1.000
_cell.length_c   1.000
_cell.angle_alpha   90.00
_cell.angle_beta   90.00
_cell.angle_gamma   90.00
#
_symmetry.space_group_name_H-M   'P 1'
#
loop_
_entity.id
_entity.type
_entity.pdbx_description
1 polymer ?
#
loop_
_entity_poly.entity_id
_entity_poly.type
_entity_poly.pdbx_seq_one_letter_code
_entity_poly.pdbx_strand_id
1 'polypeptide(L)'
;MTITPQREKVVDFTKRYMDYAVGILMKKPKAVTNLFAFLNPFDNTVWYSIMAGLFLVSILLYVLNRVSPKRMPGPPFQDTSLHGTFWFVYSSLVQQGTDMNLVTISSQIVTGVWWFFILIIISSYTANLAAHLTVTRMENHITSFRDLSKQNDMVYGTALDTSIFDFLHTKGSNAKDLTSMYARLWKVVNASHSVSDPKQGIQRVKDQNYAFLWDVAVIEYLILTDPECSFSTVPDSIYDKGYGIAVEQGNPIREVMSMG
;
A
#
# COMPACT_ATOMS: atom_id res chain seq x y z
N MET A 1 -21.99 24.16 -15.20
CA MET A 1 -20.72 24.71 -15.74
C MET A 1 -19.90 25.26 -14.58
N THR A 2 -18.56 25.19 -14.63
CA THR A 2 -17.71 25.71 -13.55
C THR A 2 -17.76 27.24 -13.53
N ILE A 3 -18.12 27.81 -12.38
CA ILE A 3 -18.14 29.25 -12.15
C ILE A 3 -16.69 29.74 -12.14
N THR A 4 -16.32 30.75 -12.92
CA THR A 4 -14.95 31.33 -12.89
C THR A 4 -15.02 32.85 -13.03
N PRO A 5 -14.07 33.62 -12.46
CA PRO A 5 -14.10 35.08 -12.54
C PRO A 5 -14.06 35.62 -13.97
N GLN A 6 -13.46 34.90 -14.92
CA GLN A 6 -13.40 35.29 -16.32
C GLN A 6 -14.76 35.10 -17.01
N ARG A 7 -15.47 34.01 -16.70
CA ARG A 7 -16.80 33.73 -17.27
C ARG A 7 -17.90 34.56 -16.64
N GLU A 8 -17.78 34.87 -15.35
CA GLU A 8 -18.73 35.72 -14.61
C GLU A 8 -18.79 37.16 -15.16
N LYS A 9 -17.76 37.60 -15.91
CA LYS A 9 -17.79 38.89 -16.62
C LYS A 9 -18.73 38.93 -17.83
N VAL A 10 -19.08 37.76 -18.37
CA VAL A 10 -19.83 37.64 -19.64
C VAL A 10 -21.20 37.00 -19.41
N VAL A 11 -21.35 36.18 -18.37
CA VAL A 11 -22.60 35.51 -18.01
C VAL A 11 -22.80 35.54 -16.50
N ASP A 12 -24.06 35.58 -16.07
CA ASP A 12 -24.41 35.44 -14.67
C ASP A 12 -24.54 33.95 -14.30
N PHE A 13 -24.20 33.60 -13.06
CA PHE A 13 -24.38 32.25 -12.54
C PHE A 13 -25.42 32.20 -11.41
N THR A 14 -26.16 31.09 -11.35
CA THR A 14 -26.99 30.75 -10.19
C THR A 14 -26.11 30.43 -8.97
N LYS A 15 -26.74 30.30 -7.79
CA LYS A 15 -26.04 29.71 -6.63
C LYS A 15 -25.42 28.37 -7.00
N ARG A 16 -24.27 28.09 -6.38
CA ARG A 16 -23.59 26.80 -6.52
C ARG A 16 -24.50 25.67 -6.05
N TYR A 17 -24.70 24.66 -6.88
CA TYR A 17 -25.47 23.46 -6.53
C TYR A 17 -24.58 22.26 -6.18
N MET A 18 -23.30 22.30 -6.59
CA MET A 18 -22.31 21.25 -6.32
C MET A 18 -20.93 21.89 -6.17
N ASP A 19 -20.16 21.44 -5.19
CA ASP A 19 -18.78 21.89 -5.01
C ASP A 19 -17.86 21.25 -6.06
N TYR A 20 -16.93 22.04 -6.58
CA TYR A 20 -15.97 21.62 -7.60
C TYR A 20 -14.58 21.51 -6.96
N ALA A 21 -14.00 20.32 -7.08
CA ALA A 21 -12.68 20.02 -6.56
C ALA A 21 -11.81 19.35 -7.63
N VAL A 22 -10.52 19.67 -7.62
CA VAL A 22 -9.53 19.02 -8.48
C VAL A 22 -8.89 17.87 -7.71
N GLY A 23 -8.93 16.68 -8.29
CA GLY A 23 -8.34 15.46 -7.77
C GLY A 23 -7.20 14.94 -8.65
N ILE A 24 -6.60 13.84 -8.20
CA ILE A 24 -5.49 13.18 -8.89
C ILE A 24 -5.95 11.78 -9.28
N LEU A 25 -6.06 11.52 -10.58
CA LEU A 25 -6.30 10.19 -11.14
C LEU A 25 -4.97 9.50 -11.41
N MET A 26 -4.80 8.31 -10.84
CA MET A 26 -3.61 7.48 -11.01
C MET A 26 -4.00 6.04 -11.34
N LYS A 27 -3.05 5.28 -11.85
CA LYS A 27 -3.20 3.84 -12.01
C LYS A 27 -3.10 3.15 -10.66
N LYS A 28 -3.99 2.20 -10.40
CA LYS A 28 -3.92 1.36 -9.21
C LYS A 28 -2.63 0.54 -9.24
N PRO A 29 -1.79 0.56 -8.18
CA PRO A 29 -0.58 -0.25 -8.16
C PRO A 29 -0.96 -1.72 -8.27
N LYS A 30 -0.27 -2.45 -9.15
CA LYS A 30 -0.46 -3.90 -9.28
C LYS A 30 0.00 -4.55 -7.98
N ALA A 31 -0.88 -5.29 -7.32
CA ALA A 31 -0.48 -6.13 -6.21
C ALA A 31 0.53 -7.15 -6.74
N VAL A 32 1.80 -7.00 -6.35
CA VAL A 32 2.82 -8.01 -6.65
C VAL A 32 2.50 -9.23 -5.80
N THR A 33 1.96 -10.27 -6.43
CA THR A 33 1.76 -11.55 -5.79
C THR A 33 3.12 -12.22 -5.66
N ASN A 34 3.83 -11.94 -4.57
CA ASN A 34 5.04 -12.67 -4.24
C ASN A 34 4.60 -14.07 -3.79
N LEU A 35 4.86 -15.09 -4.62
CA LEU A 35 4.54 -16.50 -4.29
C LEU A 35 5.21 -16.95 -2.99
N PHE A 36 6.33 -16.33 -2.61
CA PHE A 36 7.06 -16.55 -1.36
C PHE A 36 6.77 -15.51 -0.26
N ALA A 37 5.66 -14.75 -0.37
CA ALA A 37 5.27 -13.77 0.65
C ALA A 37 5.14 -14.37 2.07
N PHE A 38 4.92 -15.68 2.16
CA PHE A 38 4.86 -16.40 3.43
C PHE A 38 6.23 -16.55 4.13
N LEU A 39 7.35 -16.43 3.41
CA LEU A 39 8.71 -16.47 3.98
C LEU A 39 9.24 -15.08 4.37
N ASN A 40 8.69 -14.01 3.78
CA ASN A 40 9.03 -12.62 4.09
C ASN A 40 8.84 -12.17 5.56
N PRO A 41 7.97 -12.77 6.40
CA PRO A 41 7.78 -12.33 7.79
C PRO A 41 9.01 -12.54 8.68
N PHE A 42 9.94 -13.41 8.28
CA PHE A 42 11.20 -13.62 8.97
C PHE A 42 12.37 -13.28 8.08
N ASP A 43 13.26 -12.45 8.62
CA ASP A 43 14.54 -12.12 8.00
C ASP A 43 15.42 -13.38 7.90
N ASN A 44 16.29 -13.41 6.90
CA ASN A 44 17.21 -14.51 6.64
C ASN A 44 18.05 -14.86 7.89
N THR A 45 18.39 -13.85 8.69
CA THR A 45 19.09 -14.01 9.98
C THR A 45 18.36 -14.93 10.95
N VAL A 46 17.03 -14.85 11.04
CA VAL A 46 16.20 -15.69 11.93
C VAL A 46 16.11 -17.12 11.40
N TRP A 47 16.05 -17.30 10.09
CA TRP A 47 16.09 -18.62 9.49
C TRP A 47 17.39 -19.36 9.81
N TYR A 48 18.53 -18.67 9.73
CA TYR A 48 19.81 -19.25 10.13
C TYR A 48 19.87 -19.58 11.63
N SER A 49 19.25 -18.78 12.50
CA SER A 49 19.22 -19.07 13.93
C SER A 49 18.35 -20.28 14.27
N ILE A 50 17.22 -20.48 13.57
CA ILE A 50 16.38 -21.69 13.69
C ILE A 50 17.18 -22.94 13.27
N MET A 51 17.86 -22.88 12.12
CA MET A 51 18.69 -23.98 11.65
C MET A 51 19.83 -24.30 12.63
N ALA A 52 20.53 -23.28 13.13
CA ALA A 52 21.58 -23.45 14.13
C ALA A 52 21.03 -24.06 15.44
N GLY A 53 19.86 -23.62 15.90
CA GLY A 53 19.17 -24.17 17.08
C GLY A 53 18.81 -25.65 16.92
N LEU A 54 18.29 -26.04 15.75
CA LEU A 54 17.98 -27.44 15.42
C LEU A 54 19.22 -28.34 15.56
N PHE A 55 20.36 -27.92 14.97
CA PHE A 55 21.60 -28.68 15.07
C PHE A 55 22.13 -28.73 16.51
N LEU A 56 22.13 -27.61 17.23
CA LEU A 56 22.62 -27.53 18.60
C LEU A 56 21.84 -28.47 19.53
N VAL A 57 20.51 -28.41 19.51
CA VAL A 57 19.67 -29.25 20.38
C VAL A 57 19.76 -30.72 20.00
N SER A 58 19.85 -31.05 18.71
CA SER A 58 20.08 -32.43 18.27
C SER A 58 21.40 -33.01 18.80
N ILE A 59 22.49 -32.24 18.71
CA ILE A 59 23.81 -32.63 19.24
C ILE A 59 23.75 -32.76 20.76
N LEU A 60 23.10 -31.81 21.45
CA LEU A 60 22.98 -31.83 22.91
C LEU A 60 22.21 -33.07 23.40
N LEU A 61 21.09 -33.41 22.75
CA LEU A 61 20.33 -34.61 23.06
C LEU A 61 21.12 -35.88 22.74
N TYR A 62 21.88 -35.90 21.65
CA TYR A 62 22.75 -37.03 21.33
C TYR A 62 23.83 -37.27 22.40
N VAL A 63 24.51 -36.20 22.84
CA VAL A 63 25.53 -36.28 23.88
C VAL A 63 24.91 -36.73 25.21
N LEU A 64 23.77 -36.16 25.60
CA LEU A 64 23.06 -36.55 26.82
C LEU A 64 22.62 -38.03 26.79
N ASN A 65 22.17 -38.51 25.62
CA ASN A 65 21.81 -39.92 25.43
C ASN A 65 23.04 -40.86 25.47
N ARG A 66 24.22 -40.38 25.08
CA ARG A 66 25.47 -41.15 25.17
C ARG A 66 26.08 -41.17 26.56
N VAL A 67 25.98 -40.08 27.31
CA VAL A 67 26.60 -39.92 28.63
C VAL A 67 25.74 -40.48 29.76
N SER A 68 24.41 -40.55 29.59
CA SER A 68 23.50 -41.10 30.61
C SER A 68 23.73 -42.59 30.87
N PRO A 69 24.22 -43.00 32.07
CA PRO A 69 24.58 -44.39 32.35
C PRO A 69 23.39 -45.31 32.69
N LYS A 70 22.17 -44.77 32.81
CA LYS A 70 20.97 -45.52 33.23
C LYS A 70 19.96 -45.63 32.11
N ARG A 71 20.17 -46.60 31.23
CA ARG A 71 19.12 -47.07 30.32
C ARG A 71 18.31 -48.13 31.09
N MET A 72 17.13 -47.75 31.60
CA MET A 72 16.07 -48.77 31.71
C MET A 72 15.79 -49.29 30.29
N PRO A 73 15.51 -50.59 30.10
CA PRO A 73 15.22 -51.13 28.78
C PRO A 73 13.95 -50.47 28.25
N GLY A 74 14.14 -49.44 27.42
CA GLY A 74 13.08 -48.83 26.62
C GLY A 74 12.68 -49.75 25.47
N PRO A 75 11.52 -49.52 24.84
CA PRO A 75 11.00 -50.38 23.79
C PRO A 75 12.00 -50.55 22.62
N PRO A 76 12.01 -51.71 21.96
CA PRO A 76 13.04 -52.13 20.98
C PRO A 76 13.10 -51.30 19.69
N PHE A 77 12.19 -50.34 19.50
CA PHE A 77 12.09 -49.50 18.30
C PHE A 77 12.73 -48.11 18.46
N GLN A 78 13.46 -47.85 19.54
CA GLN A 78 13.99 -46.52 19.82
C GLN A 78 15.38 -46.29 19.21
N ASP A 79 15.41 -45.74 18.00
CA ASP A 79 16.64 -45.29 17.35
C ASP A 79 17.23 -44.07 18.06
N THR A 80 18.17 -44.30 18.98
CA THR A 80 18.96 -43.23 19.63
C THR A 80 20.19 -42.83 18.82
N SER A 81 20.16 -43.05 17.51
CA SER A 81 21.20 -42.58 16.59
C SER A 81 21.11 -41.06 16.42
N LEU A 82 22.19 -40.43 15.92
CA LEU A 82 22.20 -38.99 15.59
C LEU A 82 21.05 -38.61 14.65
N HIS A 83 20.74 -39.51 13.72
CA HIS A 83 19.64 -39.33 12.77
C HIS A 83 18.28 -39.34 13.48
N GLY A 84 18.08 -40.27 14.43
CA GLY A 84 16.85 -40.34 15.22
C GLY A 84 16.63 -39.13 16.12
N THR A 85 17.69 -38.60 16.75
CA THR A 85 17.60 -37.36 17.55
C THR A 85 17.37 -36.12 16.68
N PHE A 86 18.00 -36.05 15.51
CA PHE A 86 17.76 -34.95 14.56
C PHE A 86 16.32 -34.97 14.03
N TRP A 87 15.83 -36.15 13.63
CA TRP A 87 14.46 -36.33 13.18
C TRP A 87 13.45 -35.97 14.28
N PHE A 88 13.69 -36.39 15.54
CA PHE A 88 12.86 -36.00 16.68
C PHE A 88 12.78 -34.48 16.86
N VAL A 89 13.94 -33.79 16.85
CA VAL A 89 14.01 -32.33 17.02
C VAL A 89 13.33 -31.59 15.86
N TYR A 90 13.49 -32.10 14.63
CA TYR A 90 12.82 -31.58 13.45
C TYR A 90 11.30 -31.77 13.50
N SER A 91 10.82 -32.98 13.80
CA SER A 91 9.37 -33.26 13.91
C SER A 91 8.72 -32.46 15.04
N SER A 92 9.42 -32.27 16.16
CA SER A 92 8.98 -31.38 17.25
C SER A 92 8.81 -29.93 16.79
N LEU A 93 9.64 -29.43 15.85
CA LEU A 93 9.49 -28.08 15.30
C LEU A 93 8.26 -27.96 14.39
N VAL A 94 7.92 -29.03 13.66
CA VAL A 94 6.72 -29.11 12.81
C VAL A 94 5.45 -29.41 13.64
N GLN A 95 5.55 -29.48 14.98
CA GLN A 95 4.48 -29.91 15.90
C GLN A 95 3.93 -31.32 15.58
N GLN A 96 4.66 -32.11 14.81
CA GLN A 96 4.34 -33.52 14.58
C GLN A 96 4.93 -34.28 15.76
N GLY A 97 4.06 -34.66 16.71
CA GLY A 97 4.46 -35.49 17.84
C GLY A 97 5.10 -36.79 17.35
N THR A 98 6.24 -37.16 17.92
CA THR A 98 6.96 -38.39 17.61
C THR A 98 7.08 -39.27 18.84
N ASP A 99 7.01 -40.58 18.65
CA ASP A 99 6.98 -41.60 19.72
C ASP A 99 8.33 -41.88 20.40
N MET A 100 9.15 -40.84 20.61
CA MET A 100 10.42 -40.97 21.34
C MET A 100 10.20 -40.76 22.83
N ASN A 101 10.27 -41.85 23.59
CA ASN A 101 10.20 -41.80 25.05
C ASN A 101 11.55 -41.35 25.65
N LEU A 102 11.62 -40.12 26.15
CA LEU A 102 12.78 -39.60 26.85
C LEU A 102 12.82 -40.13 28.29
N VAL A 103 13.71 -41.09 28.56
CA VAL A 103 13.75 -41.82 29.84
C VAL A 103 14.49 -41.03 30.94
N THR A 104 15.32 -40.04 30.60
CA THR A 104 16.14 -39.29 31.58
C THR A 104 15.59 -37.89 31.87
N ILE A 105 15.54 -37.49 33.14
CA ILE A 105 15.10 -36.15 33.60
C ILE A 105 15.86 -35.02 32.88
N SER A 106 17.18 -35.14 32.67
CA SER A 106 17.99 -34.14 31.95
C SER A 106 17.53 -33.92 30.50
N SER A 107 17.20 -35.01 29.79
CA SER A 107 16.72 -34.95 28.40
C SER A 107 15.30 -34.38 28.29
N GLN A 108 14.46 -34.57 29.32
CA GLN A 108 13.12 -33.97 29.41
C GLN A 108 13.19 -32.46 29.63
N ILE A 109 14.10 -31.97 30.49
CA ILE A 109 14.29 -30.54 30.70
C ILE A 109 14.75 -29.86 29.40
N VAL A 110 15.74 -30.43 28.70
CA VAL A 110 16.21 -29.90 27.41
C VAL A 110 15.08 -29.86 26.37
N THR A 111 14.27 -30.91 26.31
CA THR A 111 13.11 -30.97 25.41
C THR A 111 12.03 -29.94 25.78
N GLY A 112 11.78 -29.72 27.08
CA GLY A 112 10.87 -28.69 27.55
C GLY A 112 11.33 -27.27 27.18
N VAL A 113 12.63 -26.97 27.33
CA VAL A 113 13.21 -25.69 26.89
C VAL A 113 13.12 -25.54 25.37
N TRP A 114 13.36 -26.61 24.62
CA TRP A 114 13.20 -26.62 23.16
C TRP A 114 11.75 -26.37 22.72
N TRP A 115 10.78 -27.00 23.38
CA TRP A 115 9.35 -26.75 23.11
C TRP A 115 8.94 -25.32 23.43
N PHE A 116 9.44 -24.75 24.52
CA PHE A 116 9.20 -23.35 24.85
C PHE A 116 9.78 -22.41 23.78
N PHE A 117 10.98 -22.71 23.28
CA PHE A 117 11.60 -21.97 22.19
C PHE A 117 10.79 -22.06 20.88
N ILE A 118 10.30 -23.25 20.51
CA ILE A 118 9.42 -23.43 19.34
C ILE A 118 8.13 -22.62 19.50
N LEU A 119 7.52 -22.63 20.68
CA LEU A 119 6.30 -21.86 20.96
C LEU A 119 6.52 -20.37 20.70
N ILE A 120 7.63 -19.80 21.20
CA ILE A 120 7.99 -18.40 20.96
C ILE A 120 8.16 -18.11 19.46
N ILE A 121 8.84 -19.00 18.72
CA ILE A 121 9.04 -18.83 17.27
C ILE A 121 7.70 -18.83 16.53
N ILE A 122 6.85 -19.82 16.78
CA ILE A 122 5.55 -19.96 16.09
C ILE A 122 4.64 -18.77 16.42
N SER A 123 4.63 -18.34 17.68
CA SER A 123 3.87 -17.16 18.11
C SER A 123 4.38 -15.88 17.44
N SER A 124 5.69 -15.69 17.34
CA SER A 124 6.28 -14.53 16.67
C SER A 124 6.05 -14.57 15.16
N TYR A 125 6.13 -15.75 14.55
CA TYR A 125 5.86 -15.95 13.12
C TYR A 125 4.42 -15.59 12.78
N THR A 126 3.46 -16.12 13.53
CA THR A 126 2.04 -15.85 13.32
C THR A 126 1.71 -14.38 13.57
N ALA A 127 2.32 -13.74 14.57
CA ALA A 127 2.17 -12.30 14.82
C ALA A 127 2.74 -11.44 13.67
N ASN A 128 3.97 -11.73 13.22
CA ASN A 128 4.62 -10.98 12.15
C ASN A 128 3.94 -11.21 10.79
N LEU A 129 3.46 -12.42 10.53
CA LEU A 129 2.68 -12.73 9.33
C LEU A 129 1.36 -11.95 9.33
N ALA A 130 0.63 -11.94 10.45
CA ALA A 130 -0.60 -11.16 10.58
C ALA A 130 -0.34 -9.65 10.45
N ALA A 131 0.75 -9.16 11.04
CA ALA A 131 1.19 -7.77 10.86
C ALA A 131 1.53 -7.48 9.39
N HIS A 132 2.22 -8.36 8.70
CA HIS A 132 2.55 -8.17 7.28
C HIS A 132 1.29 -8.17 6.40
N LEU A 133 0.33 -9.06 6.66
CA LEU A 133 -0.95 -9.13 5.94
C LEU A 133 -1.86 -7.93 6.20
N THR A 134 -1.74 -7.28 7.36
CA THR A 134 -2.45 -6.03 7.64
C THR A 134 -1.68 -4.79 7.14
N VAL A 135 -0.35 -4.90 6.99
CA VAL A 135 0.56 -3.87 6.50
C VAL A 135 0.81 -3.99 4.99
N THR A 136 0.02 -4.75 4.24
CA THR A 136 -0.24 -4.44 2.83
C THR A 136 -1.06 -3.15 2.72
N ARG A 137 -0.58 -2.09 3.39
CA ARG A 137 -0.94 -0.72 3.13
C ARG A 137 -0.66 -0.53 1.65
N MET A 138 -1.68 -0.10 0.95
CA MET A 138 -1.55 0.50 -0.36
C MET A 138 -0.41 1.51 -0.27
N GLU A 139 0.79 1.15 -0.77
CA GLU A 139 1.94 2.05 -0.91
C GLU A 139 1.63 3.05 -2.03
N ASN A 140 0.60 3.85 -1.81
CA ASN A 140 0.45 5.09 -2.54
C ASN A 140 1.42 6.06 -1.86
N HIS A 141 2.66 6.12 -2.35
CA HIS A 141 3.65 7.11 -1.90
C HIS A 141 3.11 8.55 -2.03
N ILE A 142 2.13 8.75 -2.91
CA ILE A 142 1.48 10.01 -3.18
C ILE A 142 0.11 10.01 -2.49
N THR A 143 0.03 10.68 -1.34
CA THR A 143 -1.22 10.87 -0.58
C THR A 143 -1.77 12.29 -0.63
N SER A 144 -1.00 13.22 -1.19
CA SER A 144 -1.38 14.62 -1.28
C SER A 144 -0.81 15.29 -2.54
N PHE A 145 -1.39 16.42 -2.95
CA PHE A 145 -0.82 17.27 -4.00
C PHE A 145 0.57 17.80 -3.62
N ARG A 146 0.86 17.94 -2.32
CA ARG A 146 2.17 18.33 -1.82
C ARG A 146 3.22 17.28 -2.15
N ASP A 147 2.89 16.02 -1.91
CA ASP A 147 3.81 14.91 -2.17
C ASP A 147 4.03 14.75 -3.67
N LEU A 148 2.96 14.86 -4.47
CA LEU A 148 3.05 14.88 -5.93
C LEU A 148 3.99 15.99 -6.44
N SER A 149 3.96 17.18 -5.82
CA SER A 149 4.82 18.32 -6.21
C SER A 149 6.28 18.21 -5.78
N LYS A 150 6.58 17.35 -4.80
CA LYS A 150 7.94 17.14 -4.26
C LYS A 150 8.66 16.00 -4.97
N GLN A 151 7.91 14.97 -5.37
CA GLN A 151 8.45 13.80 -6.05
C GLN A 151 8.68 14.09 -7.54
N ASN A 152 9.69 13.44 -8.12
CA ASN A 152 10.07 13.57 -9.54
C ASN A 152 9.95 12.23 -10.29
N ASP A 153 9.38 11.19 -9.66
CA ASP A 153 9.33 9.82 -10.19
C ASP A 153 8.13 9.62 -11.13
N MET A 154 7.00 10.26 -10.81
CA MET A 154 5.78 10.23 -11.60
C MET A 154 5.54 11.57 -12.29
N VAL A 155 5.34 11.52 -13.61
CA VAL A 155 4.96 12.68 -14.43
C VAL A 155 3.48 12.96 -14.26
N TYR A 156 3.08 14.24 -14.28
CA TYR A 156 1.69 14.64 -14.15
C TYR A 156 1.32 15.79 -15.09
N GLY A 157 0.03 15.91 -15.37
CA GLY A 157 -0.50 16.94 -16.26
C GLY A 157 -2.03 17.02 -16.22
N THR A 158 -2.58 17.98 -16.95
CA THR A 158 -4.03 18.20 -17.08
C THR A 158 -4.40 18.36 -18.56
N ALA A 159 -5.68 18.56 -18.87
CA ALA A 159 -6.09 18.86 -20.24
C ALA A 159 -5.91 20.35 -20.57
N LEU A 160 -5.38 20.65 -21.75
CA LEU A 160 -5.18 22.00 -22.27
C LEU A 160 -6.53 22.73 -22.45
N ASP A 161 -6.51 24.06 -22.37
CA ASP A 161 -7.68 24.93 -22.53
C ASP A 161 -8.84 24.67 -21.54
N THR A 162 -8.51 24.16 -20.35
CA THR A 162 -9.48 23.89 -19.28
C THR A 162 -9.35 24.84 -18.11
N SER A 163 -10.42 24.97 -17.32
CA SER A 163 -10.41 25.78 -16.10
C SER A 163 -9.38 25.32 -15.06
N ILE A 164 -8.97 24.04 -15.11
CA ILE A 164 -7.92 23.47 -14.24
C ILE A 164 -6.55 23.99 -14.69
N PHE A 165 -6.31 23.97 -16.00
CA PHE A 165 -5.08 24.49 -16.58
C PHE A 165 -4.89 25.98 -16.25
N ASP A 166 -5.94 26.79 -16.45
CA ASP A 166 -5.93 28.22 -16.13
C ASP A 166 -5.76 28.48 -14.62
N PHE A 167 -6.36 27.64 -13.78
CA PHE A 167 -6.20 27.71 -12.33
C PHE A 167 -4.74 27.46 -11.91
N LEU A 168 -4.14 26.38 -12.42
CA LEU A 168 -2.74 26.04 -12.13
C LEU A 168 -1.78 27.10 -12.67
N HIS A 169 -2.05 27.63 -13.86
CA HIS A 169 -1.28 28.74 -14.44
C HIS A 169 -1.39 30.00 -13.57
N THR A 170 -2.61 30.42 -13.21
CA THR A 170 -2.84 31.65 -12.42
C THR A 170 -2.24 31.53 -11.03
N LYS A 171 -2.35 30.37 -10.38
CA LYS A 171 -1.77 30.14 -9.03
C LYS A 171 -0.26 29.97 -9.07
N GLY A 172 0.27 29.22 -10.04
CA GLY A 172 1.69 28.89 -10.17
C GLY A 172 2.57 30.01 -10.74
N SER A 173 2.01 30.93 -11.52
CA SER A 173 2.73 32.11 -12.06
C SER A 173 2.90 33.23 -11.04
N ASN A 174 2.25 33.16 -9.87
CA ASN A 174 2.41 34.17 -8.83
C ASN A 174 3.82 34.14 -8.23
N ALA A 175 4.62 35.15 -8.54
CA ALA A 175 6.03 35.27 -8.13
C ALA A 175 6.25 35.37 -6.60
N LYS A 176 5.21 35.68 -5.81
CA LYS A 176 5.32 35.81 -4.35
C LYS A 176 5.53 34.48 -3.61
N ASP A 177 5.33 33.34 -4.28
CA ASP A 177 5.39 32.02 -3.63
C ASP A 177 6.04 30.96 -4.56
N LEU A 178 7.26 31.24 -5.02
CA LEU A 178 8.02 30.36 -5.92
C LEU A 178 8.34 28.98 -5.31
N THR A 179 8.29 28.86 -3.98
CA THR A 179 8.49 27.61 -3.24
C THR A 179 7.17 26.87 -2.99
N SER A 180 6.04 27.45 -3.40
CA SER A 180 4.73 26.86 -3.23
C SER A 180 4.58 25.56 -4.03
N MET A 181 3.70 24.71 -3.54
CA MET A 181 3.23 23.51 -4.24
C MET A 181 2.81 23.84 -5.69
N TYR A 182 2.06 24.92 -5.89
CA TYR A 182 1.53 25.34 -7.19
C TYR A 182 2.62 25.74 -8.19
N ALA A 183 3.67 26.43 -7.76
CA ALA A 183 4.79 26.79 -8.65
C ALA A 183 5.52 25.55 -9.18
N ARG A 184 5.72 24.54 -8.32
CA ARG A 184 6.32 23.25 -8.72
C ARG A 184 5.41 22.46 -9.65
N LEU A 185 4.12 22.38 -9.30
CA LEU A 185 3.13 21.73 -10.15
C LEU A 185 3.09 22.37 -11.54
N TRP A 186 3.03 23.71 -11.60
CA TRP A 186 3.00 24.46 -12.85
C TRP A 186 4.25 24.21 -13.70
N LYS A 187 5.43 24.14 -13.08
CA LYS A 187 6.70 23.87 -13.80
C LYS A 187 6.64 22.57 -14.61
N VAL A 188 6.07 21.51 -14.04
CA VAL A 188 5.96 20.19 -14.71
C VAL A 188 4.81 20.19 -15.73
N VAL A 189 3.66 20.78 -15.38
CA VAL A 189 2.50 20.88 -16.27
C VAL A 189 2.82 21.68 -17.55
N ASN A 190 3.57 22.77 -17.40
CA ASN A 190 4.02 23.63 -18.49
C ASN A 190 5.12 22.98 -19.36
N ALA A 191 5.84 21.98 -18.85
CA ALA A 191 6.86 21.24 -19.60
C ALA A 191 6.28 20.27 -20.65
N SER A 192 5.06 20.52 -21.15
CA SER A 192 4.37 19.76 -22.21
C SER A 192 3.97 18.33 -21.85
N HIS A 193 3.72 18.06 -20.57
CA HIS A 193 3.14 16.78 -20.12
C HIS A 193 1.60 16.77 -20.11
N SER A 194 0.98 17.93 -20.39
CA SER A 194 -0.47 18.10 -20.52
C SER A 194 -0.99 17.48 -21.82
N VAL A 195 -2.27 17.07 -21.81
CA VAL A 195 -2.94 16.41 -22.94
C VAL A 195 -3.93 17.35 -23.61
N SER A 196 -4.20 17.19 -24.91
CA SER A 196 -5.18 18.03 -25.61
C SER A 196 -6.62 17.66 -25.28
N ASP A 197 -6.91 16.38 -25.05
CA ASP A 197 -8.25 15.88 -24.77
C ASP A 197 -8.28 15.08 -23.45
N PRO A 198 -9.30 15.24 -22.58
CA PRO A 198 -9.38 14.49 -21.33
C PRO A 198 -9.38 12.97 -21.52
N LYS A 199 -9.93 12.45 -22.62
CA LYS A 199 -9.93 11.01 -22.90
C LYS A 199 -8.51 10.47 -23.12
N GLN A 200 -7.66 11.24 -23.81
CA GLN A 200 -6.24 10.90 -23.96
C GLN A 200 -5.52 10.90 -22.61
N GLY A 201 -5.89 11.82 -21.71
CA GLY A 201 -5.37 11.85 -20.34
C GLY A 201 -5.65 10.56 -19.58
N ILE A 202 -6.91 10.10 -19.62
CA ILE A 202 -7.35 8.86 -18.96
C ILE A 202 -6.62 7.65 -19.55
N GLN A 203 -6.49 7.57 -20.88
CA GLN A 203 -5.76 6.48 -21.53
C GLN A 203 -4.27 6.47 -21.16
N ARG A 204 -3.65 7.65 -21.10
CA ARG A 204 -2.25 7.80 -20.70
C ARG A 204 -1.99 7.33 -19.27
N VAL A 205 -2.94 7.53 -18.34
CA VAL A 205 -2.87 6.98 -16.97
C VAL A 205 -2.90 5.45 -16.99
N LYS A 206 -3.67 4.83 -17.89
CA LYS A 206 -3.69 3.36 -18.01
C LYS A 206 -2.35 2.82 -18.54
N ASP A 207 -1.76 3.48 -19.53
CA ASP A 207 -0.59 2.98 -20.25
C ASP A 207 0.75 3.31 -19.58
N GLN A 208 0.86 4.49 -18.96
CA GLN A 208 2.12 5.04 -18.42
C GLN A 208 2.00 5.33 -16.92
N ASN A 209 3.15 5.48 -16.24
CA ASN A 209 3.19 5.99 -14.87
C ASN A 209 2.95 7.51 -14.86
N TYR A 210 1.69 7.88 -15.11
CA TYR A 210 1.24 9.26 -15.27
C TYR A 210 0.07 9.56 -14.33
N ALA A 211 0.11 10.72 -13.66
CA ALA A 211 -0.98 11.23 -12.85
C ALA A 211 -1.76 12.32 -13.60
N PHE A 212 -3.06 12.14 -13.74
CA PHE A 212 -3.93 13.07 -14.44
C PHE A 212 -4.72 13.93 -13.45
N LEU A 213 -4.54 15.24 -13.54
CA LEU A 213 -5.24 16.21 -12.69
C LEU A 213 -6.58 16.57 -13.34
N TRP A 214 -7.68 16.17 -12.69
CA TRP A 214 -9.02 16.33 -13.24
C TRP A 214 -10.08 16.54 -12.14
N ASP A 215 -11.32 16.78 -12.54
CA ASP A 215 -12.44 16.93 -11.62
C ASP A 215 -12.69 15.65 -10.82
N VAL A 216 -12.75 15.77 -9.50
CA VAL A 216 -13.05 14.67 -8.56
C VAL A 216 -14.34 13.93 -8.95
N ALA A 217 -15.41 14.65 -9.32
CA ALA A 217 -16.68 14.01 -9.67
C ALA A 217 -16.56 13.08 -10.89
N VAL A 218 -15.75 13.50 -11.89
CA VAL A 218 -15.48 12.68 -13.08
C VAL A 218 -14.53 11.54 -12.75
N ILE A 219 -13.53 11.78 -11.91
CA ILE A 219 -12.59 10.74 -11.44
C ILE A 219 -13.34 9.64 -10.69
N GLU A 220 -14.21 9.99 -9.74
CA GLU A 220 -15.03 9.05 -9.00
C GLU A 220 -15.94 8.25 -9.93
N TYR A 221 -16.58 8.92 -10.89
CA TYR A 221 -17.38 8.24 -11.91
C TYR A 221 -16.56 7.23 -12.72
N LEU A 222 -15.34 7.60 -13.15
CA LEU A 222 -14.44 6.72 -13.90
C LEU A 222 -14.02 5.51 -13.06
N ILE A 223 -13.71 5.71 -11.77
CA ILE A 223 -13.32 4.64 -10.86
C ILE A 223 -14.48 3.65 -10.64
N LEU A 224 -15.71 4.15 -10.50
CA LEU A 224 -16.90 3.33 -10.29
C LEU A 224 -17.35 2.58 -11.55
N THR A 225 -17.11 3.15 -12.72
CA THR A 225 -17.58 2.59 -14.01
C THR A 225 -16.53 1.70 -14.67
N ASP A 226 -15.25 1.77 -14.28
CA ASP A 226 -14.17 0.99 -14.90
C ASP A 226 -14.29 -0.51 -14.55
N PRO A 227 -14.50 -1.40 -15.54
CA PRO A 227 -14.68 -2.83 -15.29
C PRO A 227 -13.39 -3.51 -14.79
N GLU A 228 -12.23 -2.96 -15.11
CA GLU A 228 -10.92 -3.54 -14.78
C GLU A 228 -10.37 -3.10 -13.43
N CYS A 229 -11.04 -2.18 -12.72
CA CYS A 229 -10.56 -1.59 -11.46
C CYS A 229 -9.12 -1.05 -11.57
N SER A 230 -8.77 -0.48 -12.71
CA SER A 230 -7.41 -0.09 -13.09
C SER A 230 -6.97 1.25 -12.49
N PHE A 231 -7.92 2.02 -11.96
CA PHE A 231 -7.70 3.38 -11.46
C PHE A 231 -7.76 3.48 -9.93
N SER A 232 -7.10 4.49 -9.41
CA SER A 232 -7.15 4.92 -8.02
C SER A 232 -7.06 6.43 -7.93
N THR A 233 -7.77 7.03 -6.97
CA THR A 233 -7.69 8.47 -6.67
C THR A 233 -7.03 8.70 -5.32
N VAL A 234 -6.41 9.87 -5.16
CA VAL A 234 -5.95 10.38 -3.87
C VAL A 234 -7.12 11.05 -3.13
N PRO A 235 -7.25 10.91 -1.80
CA PRO A 235 -8.33 11.56 -1.04
C PRO A 235 -8.17 13.08 -0.94
N ASP A 236 -6.93 13.58 -1.00
CA ASP A 236 -6.62 15.01 -1.03
C ASP A 236 -7.15 15.64 -2.31
N SER A 237 -7.89 16.75 -2.17
CA SER A 237 -8.48 17.47 -3.28
C SER A 237 -8.30 18.98 -3.09
N ILE A 238 -8.04 19.68 -4.19
CA ILE A 238 -7.92 21.14 -4.17
C ILE A 238 -9.31 21.71 -4.45
N TYR A 239 -9.95 22.18 -3.39
CA TYR A 239 -11.18 22.94 -3.48
C TYR A 239 -10.88 24.33 -4.04
N ASP A 240 -11.51 24.66 -5.16
CA ASP A 240 -11.34 25.96 -5.79
C ASP A 240 -12.69 26.64 -5.99
N LYS A 241 -13.69 25.95 -6.54
CA LYS A 241 -14.93 26.59 -7.04
C LYS A 241 -16.17 25.72 -6.84
N GLY A 242 -17.29 26.12 -7.46
CA GLY A 242 -18.52 25.34 -7.53
C GLY A 242 -19.09 25.30 -8.94
N TYR A 243 -19.95 24.32 -9.17
CA TYR A 243 -20.80 24.23 -10.35
C TYR A 243 -22.04 25.10 -10.20
N GLY A 244 -22.30 25.91 -11.23
CA GLY A 244 -23.49 26.73 -11.36
C GLY A 244 -24.10 26.59 -12.75
N ILE A 245 -25.36 27.02 -12.87
CA ILE A 245 -26.04 27.16 -14.15
C ILE A 245 -25.73 28.56 -14.67
N ALA A 246 -25.23 28.65 -15.90
CA ALA A 246 -24.96 29.92 -16.56
C ALA A 246 -26.26 30.44 -17.18
N VAL A 247 -26.55 31.72 -16.95
CA VAL A 247 -27.68 32.44 -17.52
C VAL A 247 -27.19 33.75 -18.14
N GLU A 248 -27.97 34.29 -19.08
CA GLU A 248 -27.68 35.59 -19.67
C GLU A 248 -27.68 36.68 -18.59
N GLN A 249 -26.82 37.68 -18.75
CA GLN A 249 -26.60 38.71 -17.74
C GLN A 249 -27.88 39.53 -17.51
N GLY A 250 -28.27 39.69 -16.24
CA GLY A 250 -29.49 40.41 -15.86
C GLY A 250 -30.80 39.63 -16.08
N ASN A 251 -30.75 38.33 -16.43
CA ASN A 251 -31.94 37.54 -16.61
C ASN A 251 -32.63 37.22 -15.25
N PRO A 252 -33.94 37.55 -15.07
CA PRO A 252 -34.66 37.32 -13.82
C PRO A 252 -34.76 35.84 -13.43
N ILE A 253 -34.57 34.91 -14.37
CA ILE A 253 -34.55 33.46 -14.12
C ILE A 253 -33.42 33.06 -13.14
N ARG A 254 -32.35 33.87 -13.05
CA ARG A 254 -31.26 33.64 -12.10
C ARG A 254 -31.74 33.51 -10.67
N GLU A 255 -32.58 34.45 -10.23
CA GLU A 255 -33.08 34.51 -8.85
C GLU A 255 -34.03 33.35 -8.58
N VAL A 256 -34.94 33.08 -9.51
CA VAL A 256 -35.89 31.96 -9.42
C VAL A 256 -35.16 30.62 -9.28
N MET A 257 -34.10 30.38 -10.07
CA MET A 257 -33.30 29.15 -9.97
C MET A 257 -32.38 29.09 -8.74
N SER A 258 -32.09 30.22 -8.09
CA SER A 258 -31.18 30.30 -6.93
C SER A 258 -31.92 30.26 -5.58
N MET A 259 -33.25 30.20 -5.60
CA MET A 259 -34.12 30.14 -4.41
C MET A 259 -34.57 28.71 -4.05
N GLY A 260 -34.34 27.72 -4.92
CA GLY A 260 -34.47 26.30 -4.60
C GLY A 260 -33.22 25.77 -3.92
#